data_AF-A0A068YKP4-F1
#
_entry.id   AF-A0A068YKP4-F1
#
_cell.length_a   1.000
_cell.length_b   1.000
_cell.length_c   1.000
_cell.angle_alpha   90.00
_cell.angle_beta   90.00
_cell.angle_gamma   90.00
#
_symmetry.space_group_name_H-M   'P 1'
#
loop_
_entity.id
_entity.type
_entity.pdbx_description
1 polymer ?
#
loop_
_entity_poly.entity_id
_entity_poly.type
_entity_poly.pdbx_seq_one_letter_code
_entity_poly.pdbx_strand_id
1 'polypeptide(L)' 'MKLIAFQGTALDDLRDFPSSAMREAGYQLDKVQHGLPPGDAKAMPSIGAGVIELRIWDEAGTFRVV' A
#
# COMPACT_ATOMS: atom_id res chain seq x y z
N MET A 1 1.70 -16.12 7.19
CA MET A 1 1.43 -14.67 7.10
C MET A 1 2.73 -13.92 7.28
N LYS A 2 3.12 -13.06 6.34
CA LYS A 2 4.28 -12.18 6.49
C LYS A 2 3.89 -10.97 7.34
N LEU A 3 4.77 -10.54 8.23
CA LEU A 3 4.55 -9.34 9.04
C LEU A 3 4.88 -8.10 8.21
N ILE A 4 4.03 -7.08 8.31
CA ILE A 4 4.31 -5.74 7.78
C ILE A 4 4.95 -4.92 8.89
N ALA A 5 6.04 -4.24 8.55
CA ALA A 5 6.65 -3.22 9.40
C ALA A 5 6.57 -1.87 8.68
N PHE A 6 5.78 -0.95 9.24
CA PHE A 6 5.71 0.42 8.75
C PHE A 6 6.97 1.18 9.16
N GLN A 7 7.54 1.96 8.24
CA GLN A 7 8.76 2.73 8.46
C GLN A 7 8.44 4.23 8.63
N GLY A 8 9.13 4.91 9.54
CA GLY A 8 8.93 6.34 9.78
C GLY A 8 7.48 6.66 10.15
N THR A 9 6.88 7.62 9.43
CA THR A 9 5.49 8.08 9.62
C THR A 9 4.46 7.25 8.86
N ALA A 10 4.86 6.23 8.09
CA ALA A 10 4.01 5.58 7.11
C ALA A 10 2.69 5.01 7.67
N LEU A 11 2.68 4.56 8.93
CA LEU A 11 1.44 4.06 9.57
C LEU A 11 0.46 5.20 9.88
N ASP A 12 0.97 6.34 10.33
CA ASP A 12 0.13 7.50 10.65
C ASP A 12 -0.33 8.18 9.35
N ASP A 13 0.56 8.30 8.36
CA ASP A 13 0.20 8.79 7.01
C ASP A 13 -0.91 7.94 6.37
N LEU A 14 -0.86 6.61 6.55
CA LEU A 14 -1.90 5.70 6.08
C LEU A 14 -3.23 5.88 6.83
N ARG A 15 -3.18 6.19 8.14
CA ARG A 15 -4.38 6.43 8.95
C ARG A 15 -5.07 7.76 8.60
N ASP A 16 -4.31 8.71 8.06
CA ASP A 16 -4.82 10.01 7.59
C ASP A 16 -5.47 9.94 6.21
N PHE A 17 -5.45 8.79 5.53
CA PHE A 17 -6.17 8.60 4.27
C PHE A 17 -7.69 8.70 4.47
N PRO A 18 -8.44 9.09 3.42
CA PRO A 18 -9.88 8.89 3.40
C PRO A 18 -10.25 7.43 3.72
N SER A 19 -11.36 7.23 4.44
CA SER A 19 -11.71 5.92 5.00
C SER A 19 -11.82 4.81 3.95
N SER A 20 -12.31 5.12 2.74
CA SER A 20 -12.37 4.22 1.59
C SER A 20 -10.97 3.83 1.09
N ALA A 21 -10.09 4.82 0.90
CA ALA A 21 -8.71 4.59 0.46
C ALA A 21 -7.89 3.82 1.51
N MET A 22 -8.02 4.16 2.79
CA MET A 22 -7.38 3.44 3.90
C MET A 22 -7.83 1.97 3.95
N ARG A 23 -9.14 1.72 3.78
CA ARG A 23 -9.68 0.35 3.76
C ARG A 23 -9.15 -0.45 2.58
N GLU A 24 -9.11 0.15 1.39
CA GLU A 24 -8.55 -0.51 0.21
C GLU A 24 -7.07 -0.80 0.39
N ALA A 25 -6.28 0.15 0.91
CA ALA A 25 -4.88 -0.07 1.26
C ALA A 25 -4.72 -1.27 2.20
N GLY A 26 -5.51 -1.33 3.28
CA GLY A 26 -5.50 -2.43 4.23
C GLY A 26 -5.80 -3.79 3.57
N TYR A 27 -6.78 -3.84 2.67
CA TYR A 27 -7.10 -5.06 1.92
C TYR A 27 -5.97 -5.48 0.96
N GLN A 28 -5.32 -4.53 0.28
CA GLN A 28 -4.17 -4.83 -0.57
C GLN A 28 -2.97 -5.33 0.24
N LEU A 29 -2.70 -4.71 1.39
CA LEU A 29 -1.65 -5.14 2.30
C LEU A 29 -1.91 -6.54 2.85
N ASP A 30 -3.15 -6.86 3.25
CA ASP A 30 -3.53 -8.20 3.72
C ASP A 30 -3.24 -9.30 2.67
N LYS A 31 -3.56 -9.04 1.40
CA LYS A 31 -3.19 -9.96 0.29
C LYS A 31 -1.69 -10.19 0.24
N VAL A 32 -0.88 -9.13 0.33
CA VAL A 32 0.58 -9.24 0.34
C VAL A 32 1.09 -10.04 1.56
N GLN A 33 0.49 -9.85 2.74
CA GLN A 33 0.82 -10.65 3.93
C GLN A 33 0.54 -12.15 3.74
N HIS A 34 -0.46 -12.49 2.92
CA HIS A 34 -0.80 -13.85 2.54
C HIS A 34 -0.02 -14.37 1.33
N GLY A 35 0.92 -13.58 0.79
CA GLY A 35 1.73 -13.96 -0.36
C GLY A 35 0.97 -13.87 -1.69
N LEU A 36 -0.20 -13.24 -1.71
CA LEU A 36 -0.97 -12.98 -2.91
C LEU A 36 -0.48 -11.68 -3.57
N PRO A 37 -0.55 -11.58 -4.90
CA PRO A 37 -0.22 -10.34 -5.59
C PRO A 37 -1.26 -9.26 -5.24
N PRO A 38 -0.82 -7.99 -5.05
CA PRO A 38 -1.73 -6.87 -4.97
C PRO A 38 -2.42 -6.64 -6.33
N GLY A 39 -3.52 -5.88 -6.31
CA GLY A 39 -4.32 -5.56 -7.49
C GLY A 39 -3.61 -4.58 -8.42
N ASP A 40 -3.74 -3.28 -8.13
CA ASP A 40 -3.04 -2.23 -8.87
C ASP A 40 -1.70 -1.91 -8.18
N ALA A 41 -0.60 -2.42 -8.75
CA ALA A 41 0.73 -2.16 -8.26
C ALA A 41 1.75 -1.94 -9.41
N LYS A 42 2.74 -1.09 -9.15
CA LYS A 42 3.80 -0.75 -10.08
C LYS A 42 5.18 -1.04 -9.46
N ALA A 43 6.05 -1.76 -10.15
CA ALA A 43 7.42 -1.95 -9.70
C ALA A 43 8.21 -0.63 -9.67
N MET A 44 9.02 -0.43 -8.62
CA MET A 44 9.80 0.79 -8.38
C MET A 44 11.31 0.49 -8.32
N PRO A 45 11.93 0.05 -9.43
CA PRO A 45 13.34 -0.38 -9.43
C PRO A 45 14.33 0.75 -9.11
N SER A 46 13.93 2.01 -9.27
CA SER A 46 14.74 3.18 -8.89
C SER A 46 14.87 3.35 -7.37
N ILE A 47 13.96 2.77 -6.58
CA ILE A 47 14.02 2.76 -5.12
C ILE A 47 14.81 1.54 -4.64
N GLY A 48 14.53 0.37 -5.21
CA GLY A 48 15.26 -0.85 -4.90
C GLY A 48 14.66 -2.09 -5.54
N ALA A 49 15.44 -3.17 -5.53
CA ALA A 49 14.97 -4.47 -6.01
C ALA A 49 13.80 -4.98 -5.14
N GLY A 50 12.69 -5.35 -5.80
CA GLY A 50 11.51 -5.87 -5.11
C GLY A 50 10.58 -4.81 -4.51
N VAL A 51 10.90 -3.52 -4.64
CA VAL A 51 10.01 -2.43 -4.21
C VAL A 51 8.86 -2.28 -5.20
N ILE A 52 7.65 -2.16 -4.68
CA ILE A 52 6.43 -1.92 -5.47
C ILE A 52 5.65 -0.76 -4.87
N GLU A 53 4.97 0.00 -5.71
CA GLU A 53 4.00 1.03 -5.33
C GLU A 53 2.59 0.46 -5.52
N LEU A 54 1.81 0.34 -4.44
CA LEU A 54 0.37 0.12 -4.51
C LEU A 54 -0.31 1.42 -4.91
N ARG A 55 -1.20 1.36 -5.90
CA ARG A 55 -1.94 2.53 -6.38
C ARG A 55 -3.41 2.37 -6.05
N ILE A 56 -3.98 3.37 -5.40
CA ILE A 56 -5.36 3.37 -4.93
C ILE A 56 -6.07 4.56 -5.56
N TRP A 57 -7.16 4.27 -6.26
CA TRP A 57 -8.00 5.26 -6.90
C TRP A 57 -9.25 5.44 -6.04
N ASP A 58 -9.45 6.65 -5.56
CA ASP A 58 -10.57 7.01 -4.70
C ASP A 58 -11.23 8.29 -5.22
N GLU A 59 -12.47 8.54 -4.82
CA GLU A 59 -13.17 9.77 -5.18
C GLU A 59 -12.45 11.03 -4.65
N ALA A 60 -11.74 10.92 -3.53
CA ALA A 60 -10.94 11.99 -2.96
C ALA A 60 -9.58 12.20 -3.68
N GLY A 61 -9.19 11.30 -4.59
CA GLY A 61 -7.96 11.41 -5.37
C GLY A 61 -7.20 10.09 -5.54
N THR A 62 -5.90 10.20 -5.84
CA THR A 62 -5.02 9.04 -6.03
C THR A 62 -4.03 8.93 -4.87
N PHE A 63 -4.01 7.76 -4.24
CA PHE A 63 -3.17 7.46 -3.08
C PHE A 63 -2.17 6.35 -3.43
N ARG A 64 -1.02 6.37 -2.76
CA ARG A 64 0.08 5.43 -3.02
C ARG A 64 0.69 4.92 -1.72
N VAL A 65 1.06 3.64 -1.69
CA VAL A 65 1.80 3.00 -0.60
C VAL A 65 3.02 2.30 -1.21
N VAL A 66 4.22 2.54 -0.66
CA VAL A 66 5.51 2.03 -1.19
C VAL A 66 6.28 1.31 -0.09
#